data_AF-A0A379UY95-F1
#
_entry.id   AF-A0A379UY95-F1
#
_cell.length_a   1.000
_cell.length_b   1.000
_cell.length_c   1.000
_cell.angle_alpha   90.00
_cell.angle_beta   90.00
_cell.angle_gamma   90.00
#
_symmetry.space_group_name_H-M   'P 1'
#
loop_
_entity.id
_entity.type
_entity.pdbx_description
1 polymer ?
#
loop_
_entity_poly.entity_id
_entity_poly.type
_entity_poly.pdbx_seq_one_letter_code
_entity_poly.pdbx_strand_id
1 'polypeptide(L)'
;MAHLGKVLIPWPNRVTNGCYSYNGKVFQLAVNDPVSQTAIHGLLAWRDWQINYQSAAEASLTIFLPPSYGYPFALISEVIYRLDAASGLHVSIRTQTLAMNQPLWRGRTSLFDL
;
A
#
# COMPACT_ATOMS: atom_id res chain seq x y z
N MET A 1 -11.07 0.00 -17.19
CA MET A 1 -10.54 1.39 -17.12
C MET A 1 -10.31 1.90 -15.70
N ALA A 2 -10.85 1.28 -14.64
CA ALA A 2 -10.81 1.81 -13.27
C ALA A 2 -9.40 1.99 -12.63
N HIS A 3 -8.32 1.49 -13.25
CA HIS A 3 -6.96 1.53 -12.70
C HIS A 3 -5.92 2.23 -13.59
N LEU A 4 -6.33 2.83 -14.70
CA LEU A 4 -5.41 3.56 -15.58
C LEU A 4 -4.77 4.73 -14.82
N GLY A 5 -3.44 4.82 -14.87
CA GLY A 5 -2.67 5.89 -14.21
C GLY A 5 -2.54 5.75 -12.69
N LYS A 6 -3.00 4.65 -12.07
CA LYS A 6 -2.94 4.47 -10.62
C LYS A 6 -1.64 3.84 -10.15
N VAL A 7 -1.23 4.23 -8.94
CA VAL A 7 -0.09 3.63 -8.23
C VAL A 7 -0.57 2.42 -7.43
N LEU A 8 -0.08 1.23 -7.78
CA LEU A 8 -0.58 -0.06 -7.26
C LEU A 8 0.38 -0.65 -6.21
N ILE A 9 0.27 -0.15 -4.99
CA ILE A 9 1.10 -0.55 -3.85
C ILE A 9 0.17 -1.18 -2.80
N PRO A 10 0.56 -2.30 -2.15
CA PRO A 10 1.87 -2.95 -2.23
C PRO A 10 2.06 -3.96 -3.37
N TRP A 11 1.02 -4.33 -4.10
CA TRP A 11 1.13 -5.33 -5.17
C TRP A 11 0.31 -4.89 -6.40
N PRO A 12 0.83 -5.10 -7.63
CA PRO A 12 0.20 -4.57 -8.83
C PRO A 12 -0.88 -5.49 -9.42
N ASN A 13 -0.91 -6.77 -9.06
CA ASN A 13 -1.81 -7.74 -9.70
C ASN A 13 -2.66 -8.47 -8.64
N ARG A 14 -2.99 -9.74 -8.86
CA ARG A 14 -3.87 -10.54 -8.01
C ARG A 14 -3.10 -11.32 -6.96
N VAL A 15 -3.64 -11.39 -5.75
CA VAL A 15 -3.33 -12.39 -4.74
C VAL A 15 -4.51 -13.35 -4.68
N THR A 16 -4.29 -14.58 -5.15
CA THR A 16 -5.31 -15.63 -5.21
C THR A 16 -5.86 -15.92 -3.81
N ASN A 17 -7.19 -15.99 -3.69
CA ASN A 17 -7.91 -16.15 -2.43
C ASN A 17 -7.57 -15.08 -1.37
N GLY A 18 -6.90 -13.99 -1.74
CA GLY A 18 -6.33 -13.02 -0.80
C GLY A 18 -5.28 -13.60 0.16
N CYS A 19 -4.81 -14.82 -0.07
CA CYS A 19 -3.94 -15.55 0.84
C CYS A 19 -2.48 -15.43 0.40
N TYR A 20 -1.59 -15.07 1.32
CA TYR A 20 -0.15 -15.06 1.08
C TYR A 20 0.62 -15.45 2.33
N SER A 21 1.86 -15.91 2.16
CA SER A 21 2.77 -16.23 3.26
C SER A 21 3.95 -15.26 3.30
N TYR A 22 4.31 -14.82 4.49
CA TYR A 22 5.53 -14.05 4.72
C TYR A 22 6.17 -14.46 6.04
N ASN A 23 7.48 -14.73 6.01
CA ASN A 23 8.26 -15.18 7.17
C ASN A 23 7.60 -16.33 7.95
N GLY A 24 7.15 -17.37 7.21
CA GLY A 24 6.50 -18.55 7.80
C GLY A 24 5.07 -18.34 8.33
N LYS A 25 4.51 -17.12 8.26
CA LYS A 25 3.13 -16.83 8.68
C LYS A 25 2.23 -16.62 7.46
N VAL A 26 1.03 -17.18 7.54
CA VAL A 26 -0.04 -16.96 6.54
C VAL A 26 -0.85 -15.73 6.94
N PHE A 27 -1.16 -14.91 5.94
CA PHE A 27 -1.96 -13.69 6.05
C PHE A 27 -3.11 -13.72 5.05
N GLN A 28 -4.22 -13.09 5.44
CA GLN A 28 -5.45 -13.05 4.66
C GLN A 28 -5.85 -11.60 4.36
N LEU A 29 -5.68 -11.18 3.11
CA LEU A 29 -6.15 -9.91 2.58
C LEU A 29 -7.66 -9.95 2.34
N ALA A 30 -8.28 -8.76 2.38
CA ALA A 30 -9.65 -8.60 1.93
C ALA A 30 -9.74 -8.87 0.42
N VAL A 31 -10.68 -9.73 0.02
CA VAL A 31 -10.99 -9.96 -1.39
C VAL A 31 -11.85 -8.80 -1.89
N ASN A 32 -11.31 -8.03 -2.84
CA ASN A 32 -11.97 -6.88 -3.46
C ASN A 32 -12.36 -7.13 -4.92
N ASP A 33 -11.99 -8.28 -5.49
CA ASP A 33 -12.59 -8.84 -6.70
C ASP A 33 -13.24 -10.19 -6.35
N PRO A 34 -14.56 -10.18 -6.02
CA PRO A 34 -15.29 -11.38 -5.65
C PRO A 34 -15.44 -12.38 -6.80
N VAL A 35 -15.47 -11.92 -8.06
CA VAL A 35 -15.69 -12.78 -9.23
C VAL A 35 -14.50 -13.71 -9.43
N SER A 36 -13.28 -13.18 -9.34
CA SER A 36 -12.06 -13.98 -9.44
C SER A 36 -11.57 -14.51 -8.09
N GLN A 37 -12.25 -14.16 -6.99
CA GLN A 37 -11.86 -14.46 -5.62
C GLN A 37 -10.40 -14.05 -5.30
N THR A 38 -10.03 -12.80 -5.60
CA THR A 38 -8.66 -12.30 -5.37
C THR A 38 -8.63 -10.95 -4.68
N ALA A 39 -7.55 -10.68 -3.95
CA ALA A 39 -7.16 -9.32 -3.60
C ALA A 39 -6.35 -8.72 -4.77
N ILE A 40 -6.86 -7.68 -5.41
CA ILE A 40 -6.29 -7.08 -6.62
C ILE A 40 -5.86 -5.63 -6.39
N HIS A 41 -4.71 -5.25 -6.98
CA HIS A 41 -4.26 -3.86 -7.13
C HIS A 41 -3.92 -3.11 -5.83
N GLY A 42 -3.46 -3.83 -4.81
CA GLY A 42 -2.92 -3.24 -3.59
C GLY A 42 -3.96 -2.52 -2.73
N LEU A 43 -3.46 -1.66 -1.84
CA LEU A 43 -4.25 -0.95 -0.82
C LEU A 43 -4.29 0.57 -1.04
N LEU A 44 -3.43 1.09 -1.94
CA LEU A 44 -3.27 2.52 -2.17
C LEU A 44 -3.91 3.05 -3.45
N ALA A 45 -4.48 2.17 -4.30
CA ALA A 45 -5.09 2.56 -5.57
C ALA A 45 -6.33 3.49 -5.42
N TRP A 46 -6.93 3.55 -4.24
CA TRP A 46 -8.14 4.35 -3.97
C TRP A 46 -7.96 5.28 -2.76
N ARG A 47 -6.72 5.64 -2.45
CA ARG A 47 -6.39 6.53 -1.35
C ARG A 47 -5.93 7.88 -1.88
N ASP A 48 -6.19 8.92 -1.10
CA ASP A 48 -5.78 10.28 -1.42
C ASP A 48 -4.30 10.48 -1.08
N TRP A 49 -3.48 10.66 -2.11
CA TRP A 49 -2.08 10.98 -1.96
C TRP A 49 -1.90 12.47 -1.66
N GLN A 50 -0.92 12.79 -0.84
CA GLN A 50 -0.59 14.16 -0.48
C GLN A 50 0.46 14.71 -1.44
N ILE A 51 0.31 15.95 -1.90
CA ILE A 51 1.34 16.62 -2.69
C ILE A 51 2.50 16.95 -1.76
N ASN A 52 3.68 16.40 -2.07
CA ASN A 52 4.92 16.67 -1.33
C ASN A 52 5.76 17.73 -2.03
N TYR A 53 5.78 17.73 -3.36
CA TYR A 53 6.49 18.72 -4.17
C TYR A 53 5.80 18.92 -5.52
N GLN A 54 5.84 20.14 -6.05
CA GLN A 54 5.40 20.44 -7.41
C GLN A 54 6.20 21.58 -8.04
N SER A 55 6.45 21.45 -9.33
CA SER A 55 7.02 22.46 -10.22
C SER A 55 6.42 22.33 -11.62
N ALA A 56 6.91 23.10 -12.59
CA ALA A 56 6.46 23.01 -13.98
C ALA A 56 6.78 21.66 -14.66
N ALA A 57 7.82 20.95 -14.18
CA ALA A 57 8.31 19.72 -14.81
C ALA A 57 8.41 18.53 -13.85
N GLU A 58 8.05 18.68 -12.58
CA GLU A 58 8.10 17.60 -11.60
C GLU A 58 6.97 17.71 -10.57
N ALA A 59 6.38 16.58 -10.21
CA ALA A 59 5.47 16.47 -9.08
C ALA A 59 5.79 15.21 -8.28
N SER A 60 5.86 15.33 -6.95
CA SER A 60 5.92 14.17 -6.06
C SER A 60 4.74 14.13 -5.12
N LEU A 61 4.22 12.92 -4.94
CA LEU A 61 3.11 12.64 -4.06
C LEU A 61 3.56 11.61 -3.03
N THR A 62 3.18 11.79 -1.78
CA THR A 62 3.48 10.85 -0.69
C THR A 62 2.22 10.32 -0.04
N ILE A 63 2.32 9.12 0.52
CA ILE A 63 1.25 8.53 1.31
C ILE A 63 1.80 7.56 2.36
N PHE A 64 1.15 7.56 3.52
CA PHE A 64 1.36 6.56 4.55
C PHE A 64 0.30 5.47 4.46
N LEU A 65 0.73 4.22 4.36
CA LEU A 65 -0.12 3.04 4.53
C LEU A 65 0.02 2.53 5.97
N PRO A 66 -0.99 2.71 6.83
CA PRO A 66 -0.97 2.08 8.15
C PRO A 66 -1.08 0.56 8.01
N PRO A 67 -0.56 -0.20 9.00
CA PRO A 67 -0.76 -1.65 9.03
C PRO A 67 -2.25 -1.95 9.21
N SER A 68 -2.73 -3.02 8.57
CA SER A 68 -4.13 -3.45 8.64
C SER A 68 -4.24 -4.96 8.85
N TYR A 69 -5.47 -5.43 9.11
CA TYR A 69 -5.77 -6.86 9.02
C TYR A 69 -5.36 -7.38 7.65
N GLY A 70 -4.71 -8.54 7.65
CA GLY A 70 -4.19 -9.15 6.43
C GLY A 70 -2.91 -8.53 5.88
N TYR A 71 -2.52 -7.33 6.28
CA TYR A 71 -1.28 -6.68 5.82
C TYR A 71 -0.64 -5.89 6.97
N PRO A 72 0.18 -6.53 7.82
CA PRO A 72 0.67 -5.93 9.07
C PRO A 72 1.87 -4.99 8.87
N PHE A 73 2.19 -4.59 7.64
CA PHE A 73 3.36 -3.76 7.34
C PHE A 73 2.94 -2.32 7.14
N ALA A 74 3.56 -1.42 7.89
CA ALA A 74 3.39 0.02 7.71
C ALA A 74 4.34 0.49 6.60
N LEU A 75 3.85 1.27 5.63
CA LEU A 75 4.67 1.77 4.52
C LEU A 75 4.59 3.30 4.43
N ILE A 76 5.70 3.95 4.09
CA ILE A 76 5.68 5.27 3.47
C ILE A 76 6.03 5.08 2.00
N SER A 77 5.19 5.60 1.11
CA SER A 77 5.42 5.58 -0.33
C SER A 77 5.46 6.98 -0.91
N GLU A 78 6.31 7.16 -1.92
CA GLU A 78 6.41 8.35 -2.75
C GLU A 78 6.31 7.93 -4.23
N VAL A 79 5.51 8.64 -5.01
CA VAL A 79 5.56 8.59 -6.47
C VAL A 79 6.04 9.93 -7.00
N ILE A 80 6.94 9.90 -7.97
CA ILE A 80 7.55 11.09 -8.56
C ILE A 80 7.35 11.02 -10.07
N TYR A 81 6.71 12.04 -10.60
CA TYR A 81 6.53 12.27 -12.03
C TYR A 81 7.49 13.36 -12.46
N ARG A 82 8.30 13.11 -13.49
CA ARG A 82 9.21 14.09 -14.10
C ARG A 82 8.99 14.14 -15.59
N LEU A 83 8.88 15.35 -16.14
CA LEU A 83 8.83 15.60 -17.56
C LEU A 83 10.19 16.09 -18.03
N ASP A 84 10.75 15.37 -18.98
CA ASP A 84 11.96 15.77 -19.69
C ASP A 84 11.63 15.99 -21.17
N ALA A 85 12.20 17.05 -21.76
CA ALA A 85 11.90 17.43 -23.14
C ALA A 85 12.38 16.39 -24.17
N ALA A 86 13.48 15.70 -23.88
CA ALA A 86 14.08 14.74 -24.80
C ALA A 86 13.55 13.31 -24.59
N SER A 87 13.34 12.92 -23.35
CA SER A 87 13.04 11.53 -22.94
C SER A 87 11.60 11.32 -22.45
N GLY A 88 10.79 12.39 -22.36
CA GLY A 88 9.39 12.31 -22.03
C GLY A 88 9.10 12.15 -20.54
N LEU A 89 8.03 11.41 -20.22
CA LEU A 89 7.57 11.20 -18.84
C LEU A 89 8.37 10.08 -18.16
N HIS A 90 9.00 10.42 -17.03
CA HIS A 90 9.58 9.47 -16.10
C HIS A 90 8.71 9.36 -14.86
N VAL A 91 8.45 8.12 -14.44
CA VAL A 91 7.73 7.84 -13.20
C VAL A 91 8.59 6.94 -12.33
N SER A 92 8.86 7.36 -11.10
CA SER A 92 9.54 6.55 -10.10
C SER A 92 8.67 6.38 -8.87
N ILE A 93 8.68 5.18 -8.31
CA ILE A 93 7.94 4.83 -7.10
C ILE A 93 8.95 4.35 -6.08
N ARG A 94 8.91 4.93 -4.88
CA ARG A 94 9.75 4.57 -3.75
C ARG A 94 8.84 4.17 -2.60
N THR A 95 9.10 3.01 -2.01
CA THR A 95 8.36 2.53 -0.85
C THR A 95 9.34 2.06 0.20
N GLN A 96 9.10 2.48 1.44
CA GLN A 96 9.88 2.08 2.60
C GLN A 96 8.93 1.46 3.62
N THR A 97 9.28 0.27 4.11
CA THR A 97 8.62 -0.31 5.28
C THR A 97 9.12 0.44 6.52
N LEU A 98 8.20 0.96 7.33
CA LEU A 98 8.55 1.44 8.66
C LEU A 98 8.74 0.19 9.53
N ALA A 99 9.99 -0.11 9.87
CA ALA A 99 10.30 -1.24 10.72
C ALA A 99 9.45 -1.15 12.01
N MET A 100 8.70 -2.21 12.31
CA MET A 100 8.05 -2.37 13.60
C MET A 100 9.13 -2.61 14.65
N ASN A 101 9.74 -1.55 15.19
CA ASN A 101 10.23 -1.61 16.56
C ASN A 101 9.00 -1.81 17.44
N GLN A 102 8.72 -3.07 17.78
CA GLN A 102 7.60 -3.47 18.63
C GLN A 102 7.65 -2.68 19.95
N PRO A 103 6.49 -2.20 20.43
CA PRO A 103 6.07 -2.53 21.78
C PRO A 103 5.03 -3.63 21.66
N LEU A 104 5.35 -4.78 22.24
CA LEU A 104 4.37 -5.79 22.61
C LEU A 104 3.28 -5.09 23.42
N TRP A 105 2.03 -5.16 22.97
CA TRP A 105 0.90 -4.89 23.84
C TRP A 105 0.98 -5.84 25.05
N ARG A 106 1.49 -5.37 26.20
CA ARG A 106 1.20 -5.92 27.53
C ARG A 106 -0.11 -5.31 28.02
N GLY A 107 -1.22 -5.66 27.37
CA GLY A 107 -2.56 -5.34 27.84
C GLY A 107 -3.16 -6.58 28.48
N ARG A 108 -3.30 -6.59 29.81
CA ARG A 108 -3.99 -7.65 30.55
C ARG A 108 -5.44 -7.72 30.08
N THR A 109 -5.92 -8.94 29.88
CA THR A 109 -7.34 -9.28 29.89
C THR A 109 -7.97 -8.68 31.16
N SER A 110 -8.93 -7.76 31.01
CA SER A 110 -9.98 -7.58 32.01
C SER A 110 -11.29 -8.00 31.37
N LEU A 111 -11.81 -9.09 31.93
CA LEU A 111 -13.21 -9.53 31.92
C LEU A 111 -14.19 -8.36 31.73
N PHE A 112 -15.08 -8.48 30.75
CA PHE A 112 -16.40 -7.88 30.88
C PHE A 112 -17.24 -8.87 31.67
N ASP A 113 -17.55 -8.52 32.91
CA ASP A 113 -18.76 -8.99 33.59
C ASP A 113 -19.94 -8.17 33.07
N LEU A 114 -20.88 -8.85 32.40
CA LEU A 114 -22.34 -8.69 32.52
C LEU A 114 -22.99 -10.04 32.21
#